data_AF-A0A654LV50-F1
#
_entry.id   AF-A0A654LV50-F1
#
_cell.length_a   1.000
_cell.length_b   1.000
_cell.length_c   1.000
_cell.angle_alpha   90.00
_cell.angle_beta   90.00
_cell.angle_gamma   90.00
#
_symmetry.space_group_name_H-M   'P 1'
#
loop_
_entity.id
_entity.type
_entity.pdbx_description
1 polymer ?
#
loop_
_entity_poly.entity_id
_entity_poly.type
_entity_poly.pdbx_seq_one_letter_code
_entity_poly.pdbx_strand_id
1 'polypeptide(L)' 'MTTKITQFSNSTIIQKYLNGKTLDQIVKETNLSKGTVYNLVKRWKDNLGSIGVDEIREFAITVNKSGLTIQECA' A
#
# COMPACT_ATOMS: atom_id res chain seq x y z
N MET A 1 21.42 3.64 -21.35
CA MET A 1 21.62 2.50 -20.43
C MET A 1 21.15 2.98 -19.05
N THR A 2 19.92 2.65 -18.65
CA THR A 2 19.28 3.08 -17.39
C THR A 2 18.57 1.90 -16.74
N THR A 3 19.42 0.98 -16.27
CA THR A 3 19.33 0.27 -14.98
C THR A 3 17.95 0.10 -14.32
N LYS A 4 17.41 -1.13 -14.42
CA LYS A 4 16.75 -1.89 -13.34
C LYS A 4 15.57 -1.28 -12.56
N ILE A 5 14.96 -0.19 -13.01
CA ILE A 5 13.67 0.31 -12.46
C ILE A 5 12.47 -0.45 -13.09
N THR A 6 12.73 -1.25 -14.13
CA THR A 6 11.74 -2.06 -14.84
C THR A 6 11.45 -3.38 -14.12
N GLN A 7 10.57 -3.36 -13.11
CA GLN A 7 9.47 -4.35 -13.00
C GLN A 7 8.49 -4.15 -11.82
N PHE A 8 8.71 -3.21 -10.90
CA PHE A 8 7.71 -2.89 -9.87
C PHE A 8 6.87 -1.70 -10.28
N SER A 9 5.63 -1.99 -10.67
CA SER A 9 4.61 -0.98 -10.90
C SER A 9 4.29 -0.27 -9.58
N ASN A 10 4.11 1.06 -9.62
CA ASN A 10 3.58 1.84 -8.51
C ASN A 10 2.30 1.18 -7.94
N SER A 11 1.49 0.55 -8.79
CA SER A 11 0.28 -0.18 -8.36
C SER A 11 0.58 -1.32 -7.40
N THR A 12 1.69 -2.04 -7.53
CA THR A 12 2.05 -3.16 -6.65
C THR A 12 2.34 -2.67 -5.23
N ILE A 13 3.05 -1.55 -5.09
CA ILE A 13 3.36 -0.96 -3.79
C ILE A 13 2.08 -0.48 -3.11
N ILE A 14 1.20 0.18 -3.86
CA ILE A 14 -0.09 0.66 -3.34
C ILE A 14 -1.00 -0.51 -2.98
N GLN A 15 -1.06 -1.58 -3.78
CA GLN A 15 -1.82 -2.78 -3.45
C GLN A 15 -1.32 -3.44 -2.17
N LYS A 16 0.01 -3.59 -2.00
CA LYS A 16 0.57 -4.13 -0.75
C LYS A 16 0.23 -3.23 0.45
N TYR A 17 0.31 -1.91 0.28
CA TYR A 17 -0.09 -0.94 1.29
C TYR A 17 -1.56 -1.11 1.70
N LEU A 18 -2.47 -1.14 0.75
CA LEU A 18 -3.91 -1.32 0.97
C LEU A 18 -4.26 -2.68 1.60
N ASN A 19 -3.50 -3.72 1.30
CA ASN A 19 -3.61 -5.03 1.97
C ASN A 19 -3.05 -5.05 3.41
N GLY A 20 -2.71 -3.89 3.97
CA GLY A 20 -2.29 -3.76 5.36
C GLY A 20 -0.83 -4.05 5.64
N LYS A 21 0.01 -4.26 4.60
CA LYS A 21 1.45 -4.44 4.79
C LYS A 21 2.10 -3.14 5.28
N THR A 22 3.03 -3.23 6.22
CA THR A 22 3.82 -2.09 6.68
C THR A 22 4.83 -1.65 5.61
N LEU A 23 5.31 -0.41 5.66
CA LEU A 23 6.34 0.06 4.72
C LEU A 23 7.60 -0.80 4.79
N ASP A 24 7.98 -1.26 5.98
CA ASP A 24 9.16 -2.13 6.16
C ASP A 24 8.93 -3.54 5.57
N GLN A 25 7.70 -4.08 5.63
CA GLN A 25 7.37 -5.32 4.93
C GLN A 25 7.43 -5.13 3.41
N ILE A 26 6.90 -4.01 2.90
CA ILE A 26 6.95 -3.70 1.47
C ILE A 26 8.40 -3.56 0.99
N VAL A 27 9.26 -2.87 1.76
CA VAL A 27 10.71 -2.77 1.49
C VAL A 27 11.35 -4.15 1.35
N LYS A 28 11.06 -5.06 2.30
CA LYS A 28 11.58 -6.43 2.26
C LYS A 28 11.05 -7.22 1.05
N GLU A 29 9.81 -7.00 0.65
CA GLU A 29 9.15 -7.73 -0.44
C GLU A 29 9.46 -7.17 -1.84
N THR A 30 9.85 -5.90 -1.96
CA THR A 30 10.12 -5.25 -3.26
C THR A 30 11.60 -4.93 -3.51
N ASN A 31 12.49 -5.16 -2.54
CA ASN A 31 13.90 -4.76 -2.58
C ASN A 31 14.12 -3.26 -2.92
N LEU A 32 13.16 -2.40 -2.57
CA LEU A 32 13.26 -0.96 -2.76
C LEU A 32 13.74 -0.30 -1.48
N SER A 33 14.36 0.87 -1.59
CA SER A 33 14.73 1.64 -0.41
C SER A 33 13.49 2.09 0.37
N LYS A 34 13.61 2.21 1.70
CA LYS A 34 12.54 2.75 2.56
C LYS A 34 12.07 4.13 2.11
N GLY A 35 13.00 5.00 1.70
CA GLY A 35 12.67 6.32 1.17
C GLY A 35 11.87 6.26 -0.14
N THR A 36 12.19 5.31 -1.03
CA THR A 36 11.44 5.10 -2.29
C THR A 36 10.02 4.65 -2.00
N VAL A 37 9.84 3.63 -1.16
CA VAL A 37 8.50 3.12 -0.80
C VAL A 37 7.67 4.20 -0.12
N TYR A 38 8.25 4.91 0.86
CA TYR A 38 7.58 6.02 1.55
C TYR A 38 7.13 7.12 0.57
N ASN A 39 8.03 7.59 -0.30
CA ASN A 39 7.70 8.67 -1.23
C ASN A 39 6.62 8.26 -2.25
N LEU A 40 6.59 6.99 -2.67
CA LEU A 40 5.55 6.48 -3.57
C LEU A 40 4.18 6.44 -2.89
N VAL A 41 4.11 5.91 -1.67
CA VAL A 41 2.86 5.90 -0.89
C VAL A 41 2.40 7.33 -0.60
N LYS A 42 3.31 8.21 -0.18
CA LYS A 42 3.00 9.61 0.11
C LYS A 42 2.45 10.33 -1.12
N ARG A 43 3.12 10.27 -2.26
CA ARG A 43 2.65 10.89 -3.51
C ARG A 43 1.28 10.37 -3.93
N TRP A 44 1.04 9.08 -3.76
CA TRP A 44 -0.26 8.49 -4.07
C TRP A 44 -1.35 9.02 -3.14
N LYS A 45 -1.09 9.11 -1.83
CA LYS A 45 -2.02 9.72 -0.85
C LYS A 45 -2.28 11.19 -1.16
N ASP A 46 -1.23 11.95 -1.45
CA ASP A 46 -1.33 13.38 -1.77
C ASP A 46 -2.21 13.60 -3.02
N ASN A 47 -2.10 12.73 -4.03
CA ASN A 47 -2.92 12.78 -5.25
C ASN A 47 -4.41 12.47 -5.01
N LEU A 48 -4.76 11.73 -3.96
CA LEU A 48 -6.14 11.41 -3.61
C LEU A 48 -6.85 12.57 -2.89
N GLY A 49 -6.10 13.54 -2.36
CA GLY A 49 -6.63 14.76 -1.74
C GLY A 49 -7.42 14.49 -0.46
N SER A 50 -6.75 14.55 0.71
CA SER A 50 -7.30 14.40 2.07
C SER A 50 -8.37 13.31 2.31
N ILE A 51 -8.51 12.33 1.42
CA ILE A 51 -9.35 11.16 1.63
C ILE A 51 -8.75 10.40 2.81
N GLY A 52 -9.62 9.90 3.69
CA GLY A 52 -9.26 9.07 4.84
C GLY A 52 -8.73 7.69 4.41
N VAL A 53 -7.64 7.68 3.64
CA VAL A 53 -7.03 6.50 3.04
C VAL A 53 -6.48 5.57 4.12
N ASP A 54 -5.97 6.14 5.21
CA ASP A 54 -5.46 5.36 6.33
C ASP A 54 -6.62 4.73 7.10
N GLU A 55 -7.74 5.45 7.25
CA GLU A 55 -8.97 4.99 7.88
C GLU A 55 -9.60 3.84 7.06
N ILE A 56 -9.67 3.98 5.73
CA ILE A 56 -10.11 2.91 4.83
C ILE A 56 -9.21 1.68 4.96
N ARG A 57 -7.89 1.90 5.02
CA ARG A 57 -6.91 0.83 5.18
C ARG A 57 -7.06 0.12 6.53
N GLU A 58 -7.24 0.86 7.62
CA GLU A 58 -7.47 0.32 8.96
C GLU A 58 -8.77 -0.49 9.02
N PHE A 59 -9.84 0.00 8.39
CA PHE A 59 -11.08 -0.73 8.23
C PHE A 59 -10.86 -2.05 7.49
N ALA A 60 -10.20 -2.02 6.32
CA ALA A 60 -9.91 -3.21 5.53
C ALA A 60 -9.06 -4.24 6.31
N ILE A 61 -8.08 -3.79 7.09
CA ILE A 61 -7.28 -4.66 7.97
C ILE A 61 -8.16 -5.30 9.04
N THR A 62 -9.08 -4.53 9.63
CA THR A 62 -9.96 -4.98 10.71
C THR A 62 -10.95 -6.03 10.21
N VAL A 63 -11.59 -5.78 9.06
CA VAL A 63 -12.48 -6.74 8.39
C VAL A 63 -11.73 -8.03 8.08
N ASN A 64 -10.57 -7.96 7.43
CA ASN A 64 -9.77 -9.16 7.12
C ASN A 64 -9.36 -9.95 8.37
N LYS A 65 -9.05 -9.29 9.49
CA LYS A 65 -8.71 -9.96 10.76
C LYS A 65 -9.90 -10.64 11.42
N SER A 66 -11.11 -10.14 11.19
CA SER A 66 -12.34 -10.73 11.73
C SER A 66 -12.78 -12.01 11.01
N GLY A 67 -12.11 -12.37 9.91
CA GLY A 67 -12.51 -13.48 9.05
C GLY A 67 -13.68 -13.14 8.12
N LEU A 68 -14.21 -11.91 8.21
CA LEU A 68 -15.25 -11.39 7.32
C LEU A 68 -14.62 -10.87 6.03
N THR A 69 -15.39 -10.98 4.96
CA THR A 69 -15.18 -10.31 3.69
C THR A 69 -15.92 -8.98 3.69
N ILE A 70 -15.51 -8.05 2.81
CA ILE A 70 -16.18 -6.74 2.68
C ILE A 70 -17.66 -6.92 2.30
N GLN A 71 -17.98 -7.96 1.53
CA GLN A 71 -19.33 -8.32 1.11
C GLN A 71 -20.22 -8.75 2.28
N GLU A 72 -19.64 -9.30 3.35
CA GLU A 72 -20.36 -9.69 4.56
C GLU A 72 -20.58 -8.51 5.52
N CYS A 73 -20.07 -7.32 5.20
CA CYS A 73 -20.28 -6.11 5.99
C CYS A 73 -21.55 -5.30 5.58
N ALA A 74 -22.31 -5.76 4.59
CA ALA A 74 -23.46 -5.08 3.99
C ALA A 74 -24.80 -5.75 4.35
#